data_AF-A0A378L4X3-F1
#
_entry.id   AF-A0A378L4X3-F1
#
_cell.length_a   1.000
_cell.length_b   1.000
_cell.length_c   1.000
_cell.angle_alpha   90.00
_cell.angle_beta   90.00
_cell.angle_gamma   90.00
#
_symmetry.space_group_name_H-M   'P 1'
#
loop_
_entity.id
_entity.type
_entity.pdbx_description
1 polymer ?
#
loop_
_entity_poly.entity_id
_entity_poly.type
_entity_poly.pdbx_seq_one_letter_code
_entity_poly.pdbx_strand_id
1 'polypeptide(L)'
;MNFFREIAIPVLSIMFSLTTYAADTAPGAGTGGDFQTLCTNAWMKKADEAKDKVDFKNFGEKYCACAAKLPLDSDAAVQKAVHLCMSRTLLHDTMDTVEDEVGLSKAKDGDIMDYCQDRWSLVDPKQTDEDKKLISSYCECAKPKLMDLLKRSNDMTDKQYDDEINSIADACADNAVASKPTPAS
;
A
#
# COMPACT_ATOMS: atom_id res chain seq x y z
N MET A 1 -46.08 69.50 -12.22
CA MET A 1 -45.40 69.56 -10.91
C MET A 1 -44.23 68.62 -10.94
N ASN A 2 -43.03 69.19 -10.81
CA ASN A 2 -41.74 68.51 -10.74
C ASN A 2 -41.69 67.55 -9.55
N PHE A 3 -41.00 66.42 -9.70
CA PHE A 3 -40.01 65.97 -8.71
C PHE A 3 -38.98 65.07 -9.40
N PHE A 4 -37.80 65.67 -9.65
CA PHE A 4 -36.55 64.97 -9.92
C PHE A 4 -36.18 64.11 -8.71
N ARG A 5 -35.72 62.88 -8.94
CA ARG A 5 -34.48 62.41 -8.32
C ARG A 5 -33.93 61.18 -9.05
N GLU A 6 -32.82 61.41 -9.74
CA GLU A 6 -31.87 60.36 -10.09
C GLU A 6 -31.41 59.64 -8.82
N ILE A 7 -31.35 58.32 -8.87
CA ILE A 7 -30.42 57.53 -8.06
C ILE A 7 -29.84 56.46 -8.98
N ALA A 8 -28.66 56.76 -9.52
CA ALA A 8 -27.74 55.77 -10.02
C ALA A 8 -27.36 54.82 -8.86
N ILE A 9 -27.69 53.55 -8.99
CA ILE A 9 -27.21 52.52 -8.06
C ILE A 9 -25.93 51.96 -8.67
N PRO A 10 -24.76 52.15 -8.04
CA PRO A 10 -23.52 51.55 -8.51
C PRO A 10 -23.66 50.03 -8.36
N VAL A 11 -23.44 49.32 -9.47
CA VAL A 11 -23.19 47.87 -9.46
C VAL A 11 -21.89 47.68 -8.70
N LEU A 12 -22.02 47.40 -7.40
CA LEU A 12 -20.91 46.99 -6.55
C LEU A 12 -20.59 45.54 -6.93
N SER A 13 -19.82 45.37 -8.01
CA SER A 13 -19.15 44.11 -8.31
C SER A 13 -18.19 43.83 -7.16
N ILE A 14 -18.65 43.04 -6.18
CA ILE A 14 -17.80 42.40 -5.20
C ILE A 14 -16.92 41.44 -6.00
N MET A 15 -15.75 41.92 -6.39
CA MET A 15 -14.64 41.07 -6.78
C MET A 15 -14.33 40.20 -5.56
N PHE A 16 -14.92 39.01 -5.53
CA PHE A 16 -14.39 37.91 -4.76
C PHE A 16 -12.97 37.72 -5.26
N SER A 17 -12.00 38.23 -4.50
CA SER A 17 -10.63 37.74 -4.53
C SER A 17 -10.68 36.28 -4.08
N LEU A 18 -11.07 35.39 -5.00
CA LEU A 18 -10.64 34.02 -4.94
C LEU A 18 -9.12 34.12 -4.95
N THR A 19 -8.51 33.82 -3.80
CA THR A 19 -7.13 33.38 -3.77
C THR A 19 -7.08 32.16 -4.65
N THR A 20 -6.82 32.38 -5.92
CA THR A 20 -6.27 31.39 -6.81
C THR A 20 -5.10 30.80 -6.05
N TYR A 21 -5.21 29.54 -5.64
CA TYR A 21 -4.04 28.69 -5.65
C TYR A 21 -3.59 28.74 -7.11
N ALA A 22 -2.70 29.68 -7.40
CA ALA A 22 -1.91 29.62 -8.58
C ALA A 22 -1.29 28.23 -8.52
N ALA A 23 -1.68 27.38 -9.47
CA ALA A 23 -0.81 26.33 -9.91
C ALA A 23 0.48 27.04 -10.32
N ASP A 24 1.42 27.12 -9.38
CA ASP A 24 2.80 27.44 -9.64
C ASP A 24 3.31 26.33 -10.56
N THR A 25 3.08 26.52 -11.86
CA THR A 25 3.98 26.03 -12.89
C THR A 25 5.25 26.87 -12.80
N ALA A 26 5.99 26.68 -11.71
CA ALA A 26 7.37 27.10 -11.57
C ALA A 26 8.24 25.88 -11.88
N PRO A 27 9.01 25.87 -12.99
CA PRO A 27 9.97 24.82 -13.24
C PRO A 27 11.13 24.98 -12.26
N GLY A 28 11.03 24.28 -11.13
CA GLY A 28 12.17 23.93 -10.26
C GLY A 28 12.36 24.78 -9.01
N ALA A 29 11.98 24.24 -7.85
CA ALA A 29 12.76 24.32 -6.59
C ALA A 29 12.18 23.40 -5.49
N GLY A 30 12.69 22.16 -5.38
CA GLY A 30 12.86 21.46 -4.09
C GLY A 30 11.86 20.38 -3.67
N THR A 31 11.91 19.18 -4.29
CA THR A 31 11.77 17.81 -3.73
C THR A 31 11.36 16.77 -4.80
N GLY A 32 11.86 16.89 -6.02
CA GLY A 32 11.63 15.92 -7.10
C GLY A 32 12.44 14.64 -6.91
N GLY A 33 12.08 13.82 -5.92
CA GLY A 33 12.49 12.41 -5.91
C GLY A 33 11.64 11.62 -6.92
N ASP A 34 12.21 10.57 -7.51
CA ASP A 34 11.41 9.54 -8.18
C ASP A 34 10.31 9.03 -7.22
N PHE A 35 9.13 8.66 -7.74
CA PHE A 35 7.96 8.29 -6.91
C PHE A 35 8.32 7.26 -5.85
N GLN A 36 9.13 6.26 -6.21
CA GLN A 36 9.60 5.22 -5.30
C GLN A 36 10.33 5.83 -4.09
N THR A 37 11.19 6.83 -4.31
CA THR A 37 11.92 7.52 -3.22
C THR A 37 10.96 8.26 -2.28
N LEU A 38 9.96 8.97 -2.85
CA LEU A 38 8.97 9.68 -2.05
C LEU A 38 8.10 8.72 -1.23
N CYS A 39 7.68 7.61 -1.84
CA CYS A 39 6.92 6.55 -1.20
C CYS A 39 7.71 5.92 -0.04
N THR A 40 8.97 5.52 -0.26
CA THR A 40 9.80 4.91 0.79
C THR A 40 10.09 5.89 1.92
N ASN A 41 10.35 7.17 1.61
CA ASN A 41 10.51 8.19 2.64
C ASN A 41 9.24 8.39 3.47
N ALA A 42 8.06 8.31 2.84
CA ALA A 42 6.79 8.37 3.55
C ALA A 42 6.57 7.15 4.44
N TRP A 43 6.90 5.95 3.95
CA TRP A 43 6.85 4.70 4.71
C TRP A 43 7.71 4.78 5.98
N MET A 44 8.95 5.26 5.84
CA MET A 44 9.90 5.34 6.94
C MET A 44 9.50 6.30 8.07
N LYS A 45 8.47 7.14 7.91
CA LYS A 45 7.94 7.97 9.00
C LYS A 45 7.37 7.14 10.16
N LYS A 46 7.02 5.87 9.91
CA LYS A 46 6.53 4.93 10.94
C LYS A 46 7.60 3.96 11.44
N ALA A 47 8.84 4.06 10.97
CA ALA A 47 9.88 3.08 11.26
C ALA A 47 10.25 2.99 12.76
N ASP A 48 10.04 4.04 13.54
CA ASP A 48 10.28 4.01 14.99
C ASP A 48 9.28 3.12 15.74
N GLU A 49 8.15 2.78 15.13
CA GLU A 49 7.16 1.85 15.68
C GLU A 49 7.47 0.39 15.33
N ALA A 50 8.32 0.15 14.34
CA ALA A 50 8.70 -1.18 13.90
C ALA A 50 9.75 -1.79 14.84
N LYS A 51 9.56 -3.06 15.21
CA LYS A 51 10.52 -3.83 16.01
C LYS A 51 11.84 -4.04 15.28
N ASP A 52 11.77 -4.27 13.97
CA ASP A 52 12.93 -4.39 13.09
C ASP A 52 12.87 -3.30 12.01
N LYS A 53 13.74 -2.29 12.14
CA LYS A 53 13.75 -1.16 11.20
C LYS A 53 14.36 -1.51 9.84
N VAL A 54 15.23 -2.52 9.79
CA VAL A 54 15.89 -2.92 8.54
C VAL A 54 14.88 -3.68 7.68
N ASP A 55 14.21 -4.67 8.25
CA ASP A 55 13.17 -5.41 7.55
C ASP A 55 11.98 -4.52 7.20
N PHE A 56 11.58 -3.61 8.09
CA PHE A 56 10.52 -2.64 7.80
C PHE A 56 10.90 -1.74 6.61
N LYS A 57 12.15 -1.30 6.52
CA LYS A 57 12.65 -0.51 5.38
C LYS A 57 12.68 -1.33 4.09
N ASN A 58 13.20 -2.56 4.14
CA ASN A 58 13.27 -3.46 2.99
C ASN A 58 11.87 -3.76 2.43
N PHE A 59 10.91 -4.05 3.31
CA PHE A 59 9.51 -4.20 2.94
C PHE A 59 8.99 -2.94 2.24
N GLY A 60 9.21 -1.77 2.84
CA GLY A 60 8.77 -0.48 2.30
C GLY A 60 9.35 -0.19 0.90
N GLU A 61 10.61 -0.56 0.67
CA GLU A 61 11.25 -0.44 -0.65
C GLU A 61 10.59 -1.36 -1.69
N LYS A 62 10.33 -2.63 -1.35
CA LYS A 62 9.65 -3.59 -2.23
C LYS A 62 8.20 -3.14 -2.54
N TYR A 63 7.46 -2.72 -1.52
CA TYR A 63 6.10 -2.19 -1.66
C TYR A 63 6.06 -0.95 -2.58
N CYS A 64 6.95 0.02 -2.35
CA CYS A 64 7.00 1.23 -3.15
C CYS A 64 7.48 0.98 -4.59
N ALA A 65 8.38 0.02 -4.80
CA ALA A 65 8.80 -0.41 -6.14
C ALA A 65 7.66 -1.11 -6.91
N CYS A 66 6.77 -1.83 -6.21
CA CYS A 66 5.54 -2.35 -6.81
C CYS A 66 4.60 -1.20 -7.21
N ALA A 67 4.32 -0.27 -6.30
CA ALA A 67 3.40 0.83 -6.55
C ALA A 67 3.87 1.74 -7.70
N ALA A 68 5.19 1.93 -7.84
CA ALA A 68 5.79 2.74 -8.92
C ALA A 68 5.49 2.21 -10.34
N LYS A 69 5.10 0.93 -10.47
CA LYS A 69 4.81 0.30 -11.76
C LYS A 69 3.33 0.39 -12.16
N LEU A 70 2.47 0.95 -11.30
CA LEU A 70 1.03 0.97 -11.48
C LEU A 70 0.54 2.37 -11.88
N PRO A 71 -0.58 2.47 -12.60
CA PRO A 71 -1.25 3.75 -12.80
C PRO A 71 -1.81 4.25 -11.45
N LEU A 72 -1.49 5.50 -11.10
CA LEU A 72 -1.92 6.17 -9.86
C LEU A 72 -2.72 7.45 -10.18
N ASP A 73 -3.47 7.43 -11.26
CA ASP A 73 -4.16 8.57 -11.87
C ASP A 73 -5.52 8.91 -11.22
N SER A 74 -5.97 8.08 -10.28
CA SER A 74 -7.23 8.26 -9.56
C SER A 74 -7.18 7.63 -8.17
N ASP A 75 -8.03 8.09 -7.25
CA ASP A 75 -8.13 7.51 -5.91
C ASP A 75 -8.43 6.01 -5.95
N ALA A 76 -9.28 5.57 -6.88
CA ALA A 76 -9.58 4.15 -7.07
C ALA A 76 -8.36 3.35 -7.53
N ALA A 77 -7.56 3.91 -8.44
CA ALA A 77 -6.32 3.28 -8.89
C ALA A 77 -5.27 3.24 -7.77
N VAL A 78 -5.18 4.30 -6.96
CA VAL A 78 -4.31 4.35 -5.76
C VAL A 78 -4.73 3.30 -4.74
N GLN A 79 -6.01 3.20 -4.37
CA GLN A 79 -6.48 2.19 -3.42
C GLN A 79 -6.18 0.77 -3.93
N LYS A 80 -6.45 0.51 -5.22
CA LYS A 80 -6.11 -0.77 -5.84
C LYS A 80 -4.61 -1.06 -5.77
N ALA A 81 -3.75 -0.07 -6.04
CA ALA A 81 -2.31 -0.20 -5.95
C ALA A 81 -1.85 -0.52 -4.52
N VAL A 82 -2.43 0.15 -3.51
CA VAL A 82 -2.16 -0.13 -2.08
C VAL A 82 -2.49 -1.59 -1.76
N HIS A 83 -3.71 -2.03 -2.08
CA HIS A 83 -4.17 -3.40 -1.80
C HIS A 83 -3.28 -4.46 -2.47
N LEU A 84 -3.05 -4.29 -3.76
CA LEU A 84 -2.30 -5.25 -4.57
C LEU A 84 -0.83 -5.30 -4.14
N CYS A 85 -0.17 -4.15 -4.00
CA CYS A 85 1.25 -4.15 -3.65
C CYS A 85 1.50 -4.58 -2.22
N MET A 86 0.63 -4.22 -1.27
CA MET A 86 0.75 -4.71 0.11
C MET A 86 0.66 -6.24 0.15
N SER A 87 -0.38 -6.81 -0.44
CA SER A 87 -0.61 -8.26 -0.42
C SER A 87 0.53 -9.03 -1.12
N ARG A 88 0.97 -8.57 -2.29
CA ARG A 88 2.07 -9.20 -3.01
C ARG A 88 3.38 -9.11 -2.23
N THR A 89 3.75 -7.93 -1.73
CA THR A 89 5.00 -7.76 -0.97
C THR A 89 5.00 -8.62 0.30
N LEU A 90 3.88 -8.71 1.02
CA LEU A 90 3.76 -9.60 2.17
C LEU A 90 4.01 -11.05 1.82
N LEU A 91 3.38 -11.55 0.75
CA LEU A 91 3.50 -12.96 0.42
C LEU A 91 4.90 -13.32 -0.08
N HIS A 92 5.52 -12.43 -0.85
CA HIS A 92 6.93 -12.55 -1.24
C HIS A 92 7.85 -12.56 -0.01
N ASP A 93 7.73 -11.57 0.88
CA ASP A 93 8.55 -11.51 2.09
C ASP A 93 8.34 -12.73 3.00
N THR A 94 7.11 -13.25 3.10
CA THR A 94 6.85 -14.51 3.81
C THR A 94 7.63 -15.66 3.20
N MET A 95 7.60 -15.82 1.87
CA MET A 95 8.28 -16.92 1.20
C MET A 95 9.81 -16.78 1.23
N ASP A 96 10.34 -15.56 1.09
CA ASP A 96 11.77 -15.26 1.28
C ASP A 96 12.23 -15.70 2.68
N THR A 97 11.42 -15.38 3.71
CA THR A 97 11.74 -15.74 5.10
C THR A 97 11.69 -17.25 5.33
N VAL A 98 10.68 -17.92 4.75
CA VAL A 98 10.58 -19.38 4.83
C VAL A 98 11.79 -20.04 4.17
N GLU A 99 12.26 -19.51 3.03
CA GLU A 99 13.46 -19.99 2.37
C GLU A 99 14.70 -19.81 3.24
N ASP A 100 14.90 -18.60 3.78
CA ASP A 100 16.10 -18.25 4.54
C ASP A 100 16.19 -18.98 5.89
N GLU A 101 15.08 -19.11 6.62
CA GLU A 101 15.06 -19.63 7.99
C GLU A 101 14.84 -21.16 8.06
N VAL A 102 14.01 -21.71 7.16
CA VAL A 102 13.61 -23.13 7.19
C VAL A 102 14.10 -23.89 5.96
N GLY A 103 14.13 -23.22 4.81
CA GLY A 103 14.28 -23.81 3.50
C GLY A 103 12.95 -24.31 2.94
N LEU A 104 12.64 -23.91 1.70
CA LEU A 104 11.37 -24.19 1.02
C LEU A 104 10.99 -25.69 1.02
N SER A 105 11.97 -26.59 0.91
CA SER A 105 11.75 -28.05 0.90
C SER A 105 11.35 -28.66 2.26
N LYS A 106 11.55 -27.93 3.36
CA LYS A 106 11.26 -28.37 4.73
C LYS A 106 10.10 -27.64 5.37
N ALA A 107 9.61 -26.59 4.71
CA ALA A 107 8.52 -25.76 5.19
C ALA A 107 7.25 -26.59 5.42
N LYS A 108 6.55 -26.25 6.49
CA LYS A 108 5.27 -26.83 6.89
C LYS A 108 4.21 -25.75 6.94
N ASP A 109 2.96 -26.18 6.98
CA ASP A 109 1.78 -25.32 7.19
C ASP A 109 1.95 -24.33 8.35
N GLY A 110 2.58 -24.76 9.45
CA GLY A 110 2.85 -23.91 10.62
C GLY A 110 3.82 -22.78 10.29
N ASP A 111 4.93 -23.09 9.61
CA ASP A 111 5.94 -22.10 9.25
C ASP A 111 5.33 -21.00 8.36
N ILE A 112 4.55 -21.37 7.34
CA ILE A 112 3.90 -20.40 6.45
C ILE A 112 2.91 -19.52 7.21
N MET A 113 2.13 -20.10 8.14
CA MET A 113 1.18 -19.33 8.95
C MET A 113 1.92 -18.31 9.82
N ASP A 114 2.92 -18.78 10.55
CA ASP A 114 3.67 -17.98 11.54
C ASP A 114 4.41 -16.84 10.82
N TYR A 115 5.14 -17.12 9.74
CA TYR A 115 5.85 -16.09 8.99
C TYR A 115 4.91 -15.12 8.26
N CYS A 116 3.72 -15.57 7.82
CA CYS A 116 2.72 -14.65 7.27
C CYS A 116 2.24 -13.63 8.31
N GLN A 117 1.92 -14.10 9.52
CA GLN A 117 1.47 -13.24 10.61
C GLN A 117 2.59 -12.33 11.14
N ASP A 118 3.81 -12.83 11.20
CA ASP A 118 4.99 -12.04 11.62
C ASP A 118 5.27 -10.90 10.64
N ARG A 119 5.16 -11.13 9.33
CA ARG A 119 5.36 -10.08 8.32
C ARG A 119 4.25 -9.02 8.37
N TRP A 120 3.02 -9.39 8.70
CA TRP A 120 1.98 -8.41 9.02
C TRP A 120 2.29 -7.60 10.28
N SER A 121 2.80 -8.26 11.33
CA SER A 121 3.19 -7.61 12.59
C SER A 121 4.39 -6.68 12.44
N LEU A 122 5.25 -6.91 11.44
CA LEU A 122 6.33 -6.01 11.06
C LEU A 122 5.78 -4.68 10.51
N VAL A 123 4.81 -4.76 9.59
CA VAL A 123 4.33 -3.58 8.84
C VAL A 123 3.19 -2.84 9.50
N ASP A 124 2.45 -3.54 10.37
CA ASP A 124 1.42 -2.99 11.23
C ASP A 124 1.61 -3.47 12.68
N PRO A 125 2.43 -2.78 13.48
CA PRO A 125 2.76 -3.21 14.84
C PRO A 125 1.65 -2.94 15.87
N LYS A 126 0.60 -2.18 15.51
CA LYS A 126 -0.48 -1.76 16.41
C LYS A 126 -1.85 -2.30 15.99
N GLN A 127 -1.91 -3.59 15.68
CA GLN A 127 -3.12 -4.27 15.23
C GLN A 127 -4.23 -4.28 16.28
N THR A 128 -5.43 -3.89 15.87
CA THR A 128 -6.67 -4.16 16.60
C THR A 128 -7.05 -5.64 16.49
N ASP A 129 -8.07 -6.07 17.25
CA ASP A 129 -8.54 -7.46 17.15
C ASP A 129 -9.24 -7.73 15.81
N GLU A 130 -9.90 -6.73 15.22
CA GLU A 130 -10.40 -6.78 13.84
C GLU A 130 -9.26 -6.95 12.82
N ASP A 131 -8.16 -6.21 12.97
CA ASP A 131 -7.00 -6.32 12.07
C ASP A 131 -6.41 -7.72 12.13
N LYS A 132 -6.20 -8.26 13.34
CA LYS A 132 -5.71 -9.64 13.55
C LYS A 132 -6.60 -10.68 12.89
N LYS A 133 -7.93 -10.48 12.90
CA LYS A 133 -8.89 -11.38 12.27
C LYS A 133 -8.76 -11.36 10.75
N LEU A 134 -8.63 -10.17 10.14
CA LEU A 134 -8.42 -10.02 8.70
C LEU A 134 -7.07 -10.63 8.28
N ILE A 135 -6.01 -10.33 9.02
CA ILE A 135 -4.68 -10.89 8.81
C ILE A 135 -4.70 -12.43 8.89
N SER A 136 -5.34 -12.97 9.92
CA SER A 136 -5.49 -14.42 10.07
C SER A 136 -6.25 -15.04 8.90
N SER A 137 -7.36 -14.42 8.48
CA SER A 137 -8.14 -14.88 7.32
C SER A 137 -7.33 -14.85 6.02
N TYR A 138 -6.45 -13.85 5.85
CA TYR A 138 -5.55 -13.77 4.72
C TYR A 138 -4.51 -14.88 4.73
N CYS A 139 -3.82 -15.07 5.86
CA CYS A 139 -2.80 -16.11 6.00
C CYS A 139 -3.42 -17.52 5.87
N GLU A 140 -4.63 -17.73 6.39
CA GLU A 140 -5.39 -18.97 6.19
C GLU A 140 -5.76 -19.22 4.73
N CYS A 141 -6.07 -18.17 3.96
CA CYS A 141 -6.31 -18.28 2.52
C CYS A 141 -5.03 -18.65 1.76
N ALA A 142 -3.92 -17.99 2.07
CA ALA A 142 -2.68 -18.13 1.32
C ALA A 142 -1.94 -19.44 1.63
N LYS A 143 -1.94 -19.87 2.90
CA LYS A 143 -1.21 -21.05 3.39
C LYS A 143 -1.37 -22.30 2.52
N PRO A 144 -2.58 -22.85 2.26
CA PRO A 144 -2.70 -24.08 1.48
C PRO A 144 -2.23 -23.90 0.03
N LYS A 145 -2.38 -22.70 -0.53
CA LYS A 145 -1.95 -22.39 -1.90
C LYS A 145 -0.44 -22.32 -2.01
N LEU A 146 0.22 -21.71 -1.02
CA LEU A 146 1.68 -21.69 -0.92
C LEU A 146 2.24 -23.09 -0.70
N MET A 147 1.62 -23.91 0.15
CA MET A 147 2.03 -25.32 0.31
C MET A 147 1.93 -26.10 -1.00
N ASP A 148 0.90 -25.85 -1.81
CA ASP A 148 0.74 -26.48 -3.12
C ASP A 148 1.71 -25.93 -4.17
N LEU A 149 2.10 -24.65 -4.06
CA LEU A 149 3.17 -24.06 -4.85
C LEU A 149 4.51 -24.74 -4.54
N LEU A 150 4.86 -24.89 -3.26
CA LEU A 150 6.11 -25.51 -2.80
C LEU A 150 6.29 -26.95 -3.29
N LYS A 151 5.20 -27.71 -3.42
CA LYS A 151 5.25 -29.08 -3.97
C LYS A 151 5.66 -29.12 -5.45
N ARG A 152 5.51 -28.00 -6.18
CA ARG A 152 5.73 -27.90 -7.62
C ARG A 152 6.82 -26.91 -8.01
N SER A 153 7.41 -26.20 -7.05
CA SER A 153 8.37 -25.12 -7.30
C SER A 153 9.66 -25.58 -7.97
N ASN A 154 10.09 -26.83 -7.73
CA ASN A 154 11.31 -27.40 -8.34
C ASN A 154 11.25 -27.48 -9.88
N ASP A 155 10.06 -27.45 -10.47
CA ASP A 155 9.84 -27.50 -11.92
C ASP A 155 9.54 -26.12 -12.52
N MET A 156 9.67 -25.06 -11.72
CA MET A 156 9.38 -23.68 -12.11
C MET A 156 10.67 -22.87 -12.29
N THR A 157 10.62 -21.89 -13.18
CA THR A 157 11.59 -20.79 -13.18
C THR A 157 11.27 -19.81 -12.06
N ASP A 158 12.26 -19.04 -11.60
CA ASP A 158 12.09 -17.98 -10.60
C ASP A 158 10.93 -17.04 -10.97
N LYS A 159 10.83 -16.67 -12.25
CA LYS A 159 9.74 -15.82 -12.74
C LYS A 159 8.36 -16.47 -12.59
N GLN A 160 8.24 -17.76 -12.90
CA GLN A 160 6.97 -18.47 -12.76
C GLN A 160 6.58 -18.61 -11.28
N TYR A 161 7.56 -18.87 -10.42
CA TYR A 161 7.38 -18.93 -8.99
C TYR A 161 6.87 -17.58 -8.45
N ASP A 162 7.52 -16.48 -8.84
CA ASP A 162 7.12 -15.13 -8.45
C ASP A 162 5.72 -14.76 -8.94
N ASP A 163 5.39 -15.10 -10.18
CA ASP A 163 4.09 -14.84 -10.79
C ASP A 163 2.98 -15.65 -10.09
N GLU A 164 3.27 -16.88 -9.63
CA GLU A 164 2.33 -17.69 -8.84
C GLU A 164 2.14 -17.12 -7.43
N ILE A 165 3.19 -16.64 -6.75
CA ILE A 165 3.06 -15.92 -5.47
C ILE A 165 2.15 -14.70 -5.66
N ASN A 166 2.35 -13.92 -6.72
CA ASN A 166 1.50 -12.77 -7.04
C ASN A 166 0.04 -13.18 -7.27
N SER A 167 -0.20 -14.29 -7.97
CA SER A 167 -1.55 -14.83 -8.21
C SER A 167 -2.23 -15.25 -6.91
N ILE A 168 -1.49 -15.90 -6.00
CA ILE A 168 -2.00 -16.30 -4.67
C ILE A 168 -2.33 -15.08 -3.83
N ALA A 169 -1.44 -14.08 -3.82
CA ALA A 169 -1.63 -12.83 -3.10
C ALA A 169 -2.91 -12.12 -3.58
N ASP A 170 -3.05 -11.90 -4.89
CA ASP A 170 -4.24 -11.28 -5.49
C ASP A 170 -5.53 -12.04 -5.15
N ALA A 171 -5.49 -13.38 -5.18
CA ALA A 171 -6.65 -14.22 -4.87
C ALA A 171 -7.04 -14.18 -3.37
N CYS A 172 -6.12 -13.81 -2.48
CA CYS A 172 -6.36 -13.72 -1.05
C CYS A 172 -6.53 -12.29 -0.54
N ALA A 173 -6.17 -11.26 -1.32
CA ALA A 173 -6.15 -9.86 -0.92
C ALA A 173 -7.50 -9.34 -0.38
N ASP A 174 -8.61 -9.86 -0.90
CA ASP A 174 -9.97 -9.52 -0.46
C ASP A 174 -10.20 -9.84 1.04
N ASN A 175 -9.42 -10.76 1.62
CA ASN A 175 -9.51 -11.14 3.04
C ASN A 175 -8.66 -10.28 3.97
N ALA A 176 -7.63 -9.59 3.47
CA ALA A 176 -6.65 -8.87 4.28
C ALA A 176 -6.93 -7.37 4.38
N VAL A 177 -7.50 -6.78 3.33
CA VAL A 177 -7.39 -5.33 3.16
C VAL A 177 -8.76 -4.68 3.01
N ALA A 178 -9.52 -4.71 4.10
CA ALA A 178 -10.76 -3.95 4.26
C ALA A 178 -10.54 -2.70 5.13
N SER A 179 -9.52 -1.90 4.84
CA SER A 179 -9.41 -0.55 5.40
C SER A 179 -10.27 0.38 4.54
N LYS A 180 -11.59 0.43 4.77
CA LYS A 180 -12.36 1.60 4.31
C LYS A 180 -11.70 2.85 4.90
N PRO A 181 -11.40 3.89 4.11
CA PRO A 181 -11.05 5.17 4.68
C PRO A 181 -12.24 5.62 5.52
N THR A 182 -12.08 5.67 6.85
CA THR A 182 -13.04 6.39 7.69
C THR A 182 -12.94 7.86 7.29
N PRO A 183 -14.03 8.50 6.81
CA PRO A 183 -14.00 9.93 6.56
C PRO A 183 -13.67 10.61 7.89
N ALA A 184 -12.61 11.40 7.93
CA ALA A 184 -12.37 12.29 9.06
C ALA A 184 -13.62 13.17 9.20
N SER A 185 -14.33 13.03 10.33
CA SER A 185 -15.46 13.87 10.71
C SER A 185 -14.97 15.15 11.36
#